data_AF-A0A973XFW2-F1
#
_entry.id   AF-A0A973XFW2-F1
#
_cell.length_a   1.000
_cell.length_b   1.000
_cell.length_c   1.000
_cell.angle_alpha   90.00
_cell.angle_beta   90.00
_cell.angle_gamma   90.00
#
_symmetry.space_group_name_H-M   'P 1'
#
loop_
_entity.id
_entity.type
_entity.pdbx_description
1 polymer ?
#
loop_
_entity_poly.entity_id
_entity_poly.type
_entity_poly.pdbx_seq_one_letter_code
_entity_poly.pdbx_strand_id
1 'polypeptide(L)'
;MHIENFNDLLSAARAQPLPQRLLFVFAGVELPDGASAEQRAAFDAGHGGALVPLMCVDKSPEELPSFEALVAEAEQFGRRWALVFSAAMSSTRQQAPTTTDADLPLQAMVEAIKRGDIAAYLPFDRQGLPLQLG
;
A
#
# COMPACT_ATOMS: atom_id res chain seq x y z
N MET A 1 16.85 0.88 10.55
CA MET A 1 16.56 0.50 9.15
C MET A 1 15.85 1.69 8.54
N HIS A 2 16.44 2.32 7.52
CA HIS A 2 15.82 3.44 6.81
C HIS A 2 15.27 2.86 5.50
N ILE A 3 13.99 3.10 5.21
CA ILE A 3 13.37 2.67 3.96
C ILE A 3 13.25 3.92 3.10
N GLU A 4 14.17 4.10 2.15
CA GLU A 4 14.21 5.27 1.27
C GLU A 4 13.40 5.04 -0.01
N ASN A 5 13.14 3.77 -0.35
CA ASN A 5 12.33 3.36 -1.49
C ASN A 5 11.71 1.97 -1.26
N PHE A 6 10.82 1.56 -2.16
CA PHE A 6 10.16 0.25 -2.08
C PHE A 6 11.14 -0.94 -2.12
N ASN A 7 12.23 -0.86 -2.89
CA ASN A 7 13.20 -1.96 -2.95
C ASN A 7 13.94 -2.14 -1.61
N ASP A 8 14.09 -1.09 -0.82
CA ASP A 8 14.62 -1.20 0.55
C ASP A 8 13.64 -1.94 1.45
N LEU A 9 12.33 -1.68 1.34
CA LEU A 9 11.30 -2.44 2.03
C LEU A 9 11.37 -3.92 1.64
N LEU A 10 11.47 -4.22 0.35
CA LEU A 10 11.53 -5.59 -0.15
C LEU A 10 12.81 -6.31 0.33
N SER A 11 13.95 -5.62 0.29
CA SER A 11 15.23 -6.15 0.77
C SER A 11 15.21 -6.38 2.27
N ALA A 12 14.64 -5.45 3.03
CA ALA A 12 14.42 -5.58 4.47
C ALA A 12 13.53 -6.77 4.81
N ALA A 13 12.46 -6.99 4.04
CA ALA A 13 11.54 -8.10 4.26
C ALA A 13 12.19 -9.47 3.99
N ARG A 14 13.03 -9.55 2.95
CA ARG A 14 13.82 -10.75 2.64
C ARG A 14 14.92 -11.04 3.67
N ALA A 15 15.44 -10.01 4.33
CA ALA A 15 16.49 -10.16 5.34
C ALA A 15 15.98 -10.63 6.71
N GLN A 16 14.66 -10.71 6.91
CA GLN A 16 14.09 -11.15 8.18
C GLN A 16 14.31 -12.67 8.38
N PRO A 17 14.61 -13.11 9.62
CA PRO A 17 14.82 -14.51 9.92
C PRO A 17 13.54 -15.35 9.87
N LEU A 18 12.39 -14.70 10.03
CA LEU A 18 11.08 -15.32 9.90
C LEU A 18 10.49 -14.97 8.53
N PRO A 19 9.85 -15.94 7.85
CA PRO A 19 9.16 -15.66 6.61
C PRO A 19 8.10 -14.58 6.81
N GLN A 20 7.98 -13.70 5.82
CA GLN A 20 7.03 -12.61 5.81
C GLN A 20 6.10 -12.71 4.60
N ARG A 21 4.94 -12.08 4.72
CA ARG A 21 4.03 -11.83 3.62
C ARG A 21 3.77 -10.33 3.55
N LEU A 22 4.03 -9.75 2.39
CA LEU A 22 3.81 -8.33 2.14
C LEU A 22 2.36 -8.13 1.72
N LEU A 23 1.74 -7.11 2.29
CA LEU A 23 0.36 -6.72 2.05
C LEU A 23 0.37 -5.35 1.36
N PHE A 24 -0.37 -5.24 0.26
CA PHE A 24 -0.47 -4.04 -0.53
C PHE A 24 -1.92 -3.65 -0.72
N VAL A 25 -2.24 -2.39 -0.46
CA VAL A 25 -3.55 -1.81 -0.79
C VAL A 25 -3.31 -0.60 -1.66
N PHE A 26 -3.72 -0.70 -2.93
CA PHE A 26 -3.64 0.41 -3.85
C PHE A 26 -4.84 1.30 -3.66
N ALA A 27 -4.57 2.60 -3.56
CA ALA A 27 -5.59 3.60 -3.36
C ALA A 27 -5.63 4.61 -4.51
N GLY A 28 -6.85 4.96 -4.91
CA GLY A 28 -7.12 6.19 -5.63
C GLY A 28 -7.24 7.36 -4.66
N VAL A 29 -7.18 8.57 -5.21
CA VAL A 29 -7.58 9.77 -4.48
C VAL A 29 -8.77 10.37 -5.24
N GLU A 30 -9.88 10.57 -4.54
CA GLU A 30 -11.06 11.22 -5.09
C GLU A 30 -11.49 12.38 -4.21
N LEU A 31 -12.27 13.31 -4.74
CA LEU A 31 -12.82 14.36 -3.89
C LEU A 31 -14.18 13.91 -3.33
N PRO A 32 -14.39 13.94 -2.00
CA PRO A 32 -15.65 13.52 -1.41
C PRO A 32 -16.84 14.36 -1.87
N ASP A 33 -18.01 13.74 -1.91
CA ASP A 33 -19.27 14.41 -2.18
C ASP A 33 -19.53 15.50 -1.14
N GLY A 34 -19.72 16.74 -1.60
CA GLY A 34 -19.93 17.90 -0.73
C GLY A 34 -18.65 18.66 -0.32
N ALA A 35 -17.49 18.34 -0.90
CA ALA A 35 -16.27 19.12 -0.68
C ALA A 35 -16.46 20.62 -1.02
N SER A 36 -15.89 21.48 -0.18
CA SER A 36 -15.94 22.93 -0.37
C SER A 36 -15.19 23.37 -1.64
N ALA A 37 -15.44 24.59 -2.11
CA ALA A 37 -14.72 25.16 -3.23
C ALA A 37 -13.19 25.19 -3.00
N GLU A 38 -12.76 25.43 -1.75
CA GLU A 38 -11.35 25.41 -1.36
C GLU A 38 -10.76 24.00 -1.43
N GLN A 39 -11.49 22.98 -0.96
CA GLN A 39 -11.06 21.58 -1.06
C GLN A 39 -10.99 21.10 -2.51
N ARG A 40 -11.95 21.53 -3.36
CA ARG A 40 -11.93 21.27 -4.80
C ARG A 40 -10.71 21.92 -5.46
N ALA A 41 -10.44 23.19 -5.17
CA ALA A 41 -9.28 23.90 -5.71
C ALA A 41 -7.95 23.28 -5.26
N ALA A 42 -7.85 22.84 -4.00
CA ALA A 42 -6.69 22.11 -3.50
C ALA A 42 -6.50 20.78 -4.24
N PHE A 43 -7.58 20.02 -4.43
CA PHE A 43 -7.56 18.74 -5.14
C PHE A 43 -7.16 18.90 -6.61
N ASP A 44 -7.68 19.93 -7.29
CA ASP A 44 -7.28 20.28 -8.66
C ASP A 44 -5.81 20.71 -8.74
N ALA A 45 -5.26 21.28 -7.65
CA ALA A 45 -3.84 21.57 -7.48
C ALA A 45 -3.01 20.34 -7.02
N GLY A 46 -3.61 19.14 -6.96
CA GLY A 46 -2.94 17.89 -6.58
C GLY A 46 -2.80 17.68 -5.06
N HIS A 47 -3.50 18.46 -4.24
CA HIS A 47 -3.43 18.39 -2.78
C HIS A 47 -4.76 17.94 -2.15
N GLY A 48 -4.70 17.03 -1.18
CA GLY A 48 -5.87 16.54 -0.46
C GLY A 48 -6.72 15.55 -1.27
N GLY A 49 -7.96 15.33 -0.81
CA GLY A 49 -8.86 14.28 -1.30
C GLY A 49 -8.99 13.12 -0.32
N ALA A 50 -9.98 12.27 -0.56
CA ALA A 50 -10.25 11.05 0.17
C ALA A 50 -9.55 9.86 -0.49
N LEU A 51 -8.96 9.00 0.34
CA LEU A 51 -8.32 7.77 -0.11
C LEU A 51 -9.37 6.69 -0.37
N VAL A 52 -9.33 6.10 -1.56
CA VAL A 52 -10.28 5.06 -1.99
C VAL A 52 -9.52 3.77 -2.27
N PRO A 53 -9.65 2.73 -1.45
CA PRO A 53 -9.07 1.43 -1.75
C PRO A 53 -9.63 0.86 -3.05
N LEU A 54 -8.75 0.54 -4.01
CA LEU A 54 -9.11 0.04 -5.34
C LEU A 54 -8.86 -1.46 -5.47
N MET A 55 -7.75 -1.94 -4.90
CA MET A 55 -7.32 -3.34 -5.00
C MET A 55 -6.40 -3.69 -3.83
N CYS A 56 -6.43 -4.97 -3.47
CA CYS A 56 -5.63 -5.57 -2.41
C CYS A 56 -4.80 -6.68 -3.02
N VAL A 57 -3.51 -6.73 -2.69
CA VAL A 57 -2.58 -7.75 -3.19
C VAL A 57 -1.70 -8.19 -2.03
N ASP A 58 -1.58 -9.49 -1.84
CA ASP A 58 -0.62 -10.09 -0.92
C ASP A 58 0.39 -10.95 -1.69
N LYS A 59 1.68 -10.79 -1.38
CA LYS A 59 2.77 -11.55 -2.00
C LYS A 59 3.84 -11.87 -0.97
N SER A 60 4.49 -13.01 -1.12
CA SER A 60 5.74 -13.25 -0.40
C SER A 60 6.88 -12.41 -0.99
N PRO A 61 7.86 -11.94 -0.18
CA PRO A 61 9.02 -11.19 -0.67
C PRO A 61 9.81 -11.90 -1.77
N GLU A 62 9.74 -13.23 -1.81
CA GLU A 62 10.38 -14.10 -2.81
C GLU A 62 9.65 -14.08 -4.16
N GLU A 63 8.31 -13.95 -4.14
CA GLU A 63 7.46 -13.93 -5.33
C GLU A 63 7.45 -12.56 -6.02
N LEU A 64 7.82 -11.50 -5.29
CA LEU A 64 7.82 -10.15 -5.79
C LEU A 64 9.25 -9.72 -6.16
N PRO A 65 9.65 -9.69 -7.44
CA PRO A 65 11.03 -9.39 -7.82
C PRO A 65 11.40 -7.91 -7.65
N SER A 66 10.46 -6.99 -7.91
CA SER A 66 10.67 -5.54 -7.86
C SER A 66 9.34 -4.78 -7.74
N PHE A 67 9.40 -3.48 -7.40
CA PHE A 67 8.22 -2.61 -7.42
C PHE A 67 7.57 -2.51 -8.81
N GLU A 68 8.39 -2.48 -9.86
CA GLU A 68 7.90 -2.41 -11.25
C GLU A 68 7.02 -3.60 -11.61
N ALA A 69 7.37 -4.81 -11.15
CA ALA A 69 6.53 -5.98 -11.33
C ALA A 69 5.17 -5.83 -10.62
N LEU A 70 5.17 -5.29 -9.39
CA LEU A 70 3.94 -5.01 -8.64
C LEU A 70 3.06 -3.98 -9.38
N VAL A 71 3.66 -2.91 -9.92
CA VAL A 71 2.94 -1.90 -10.72
C VAL A 71 2.39 -2.50 -12.00
N ALA A 72 3.18 -3.27 -12.74
CA ALA A 72 2.74 -3.91 -13.98
C ALA A 72 1.57 -4.86 -13.76
N GLU A 73 1.55 -5.62 -12.66
CA GLU A 73 0.41 -6.45 -12.28
C GLU A 73 -0.81 -5.59 -11.93
N ALA A 74 -0.64 -4.53 -11.14
CA ALA A 74 -1.72 -3.62 -10.76
C ALA A 74 -2.37 -2.92 -11.97
N GLU A 75 -1.58 -2.57 -13.00
CA GLU A 75 -2.07 -1.95 -14.23
C GLU A 75 -2.92 -2.89 -15.10
N GLN A 76 -2.71 -4.21 -15.03
CA GLN A 76 -3.52 -5.18 -15.76
C GLN A 76 -4.99 -5.17 -15.33
N PHE A 77 -5.29 -4.75 -14.10
CA PHE A 77 -6.66 -4.60 -13.60
C PHE A 77 -7.36 -3.33 -14.11
N GLY A 78 -6.66 -2.47 -14.85
CA GLY A 78 -7.24 -1.27 -15.48
C GLY A 78 -7.68 -0.17 -14.49
N ARG A 79 -7.29 -0.27 -13.22
CA ARG A 79 -7.62 0.71 -12.18
C ARG A 79 -6.52 1.78 -12.12
N ARG A 80 -6.90 3.05 -12.26
CA ARG A 80 -5.98 4.18 -12.05
C ARG A 80 -5.80 4.42 -10.55
N TRP A 81 -4.75 3.83 -9.98
CA TRP A 81 -4.32 4.08 -8.62
C TRP A 81 -3.30 5.22 -8.57
N ALA A 82 -3.33 5.97 -7.47
CA ALA A 82 -2.46 7.13 -7.25
C ALA A 82 -1.27 6.77 -6.35
N LEU A 83 -1.51 5.94 -5.34
CA LEU A 83 -0.51 5.46 -4.40
C LEU A 83 -0.82 4.03 -3.93
N VAL A 84 0.17 3.39 -3.31
CA VAL A 84 0.02 2.07 -2.72
C VAL A 84 0.51 2.08 -1.27
N PHE A 85 -0.33 1.62 -0.36
CA PHE A 85 0.04 1.37 1.02
C PHE A 85 0.63 -0.02 1.14
N SER A 86 1.69 -0.15 1.91
CA SER A 86 2.36 -1.41 2.17
C SER A 86 2.48 -1.70 3.66
N ALA A 87 2.39 -3.00 3.99
CA ALA A 87 2.63 -3.54 5.31
C ALA A 87 3.32 -4.90 5.20
N ALA A 88 4.02 -5.32 6.25
CA ALA A 88 4.63 -6.63 6.33
C ALA A 88 4.01 -7.43 7.48
N MET A 89 3.39 -8.55 7.14
CA MET A 89 2.94 -9.54 8.11
C MET A 89 4.06 -10.54 8.36
N SER A 90 4.57 -10.58 9.58
CA SER A 90 5.55 -11.57 10.01
C SER A 90 4.85 -12.80 10.56
N SER A 91 5.42 -13.97 10.34
CA SER A 91 4.94 -15.18 11.00
C SER A 91 5.13 -15.12 12.51
N THR A 92 4.18 -15.71 13.25
CA THR A 92 4.30 -15.94 14.69
C THR A 92 5.04 -17.25 15.03
N ARG A 93 5.29 -18.10 14.03
CA ARG A 93 6.09 -19.35 14.08
C ARG A 93 7.00 -19.44 12.86
N GLN A 94 7.84 -20.49 12.75
CA GLN A 94 8.69 -20.72 11.56
C GLN A 94 7.93 -21.01 10.25
N GLN A 95 6.59 -20.97 10.25
CA GLN A 95 5.75 -21.23 9.07
C GLN A 95 5.37 -19.92 8.41
N ALA A 96 5.64 -19.78 7.10
CA ALA A 96 5.29 -18.60 6.31
C ALA A 96 3.79 -18.30 6.37
N PRO A 97 3.37 -17.02 6.45
CA PRO A 97 1.96 -16.68 6.43
C PRO A 97 1.36 -17.04 5.07
N THR A 98 0.15 -17.59 5.08
CA THR A 98 -0.57 -17.95 3.85
C THR A 98 -1.39 -16.78 3.32
N THR A 99 -1.94 -16.92 2.10
CA THR A 99 -2.88 -15.94 1.55
C THR A 99 -4.13 -15.81 2.42
N THR A 100 -4.59 -16.93 3.02
CA THR A 100 -5.74 -16.94 3.92
C THR A 100 -5.44 -16.20 5.23
N ASP A 101 -4.20 -16.25 5.72
CA ASP A 101 -3.77 -15.45 6.88
C ASP A 101 -3.73 -13.94 6.56
N ALA A 102 -3.56 -13.58 5.28
CA ALA A 102 -3.50 -12.19 4.83
C ALA A 102 -4.89 -11.55 4.67
N ASP A 103 -5.97 -12.32 4.51
CA ASP A 103 -7.31 -11.79 4.25
C ASP A 103 -7.79 -10.83 5.35
N LEU A 104 -7.69 -11.23 6.61
CA LEU A 104 -8.11 -10.40 7.75
C LEU A 104 -7.27 -9.13 7.91
N PRO A 105 -5.92 -9.20 7.91
CA PRO A 105 -5.05 -8.03 7.88
C PRO A 105 -5.29 -7.09 6.69
N LEU A 106 -5.52 -7.62 5.48
CA LEU A 106 -5.83 -6.81 4.30
C LEU A 106 -7.15 -6.06 4.47
N GLN A 107 -8.20 -6.74 4.94
CA GLN A 107 -9.47 -6.08 5.23
C GLN A 107 -9.31 -4.98 6.29
N ALA A 108 -8.56 -5.25 7.37
CA ALA A 108 -8.28 -4.25 8.40
C ALA A 108 -7.53 -3.03 7.82
N MET A 109 -6.56 -3.28 6.92
CA MET A 109 -5.80 -2.24 6.23
C MET A 109 -6.66 -1.39 5.31
N VAL A 110 -7.56 -2.00 4.54
CA VAL A 110 -8.56 -1.29 3.71
C VAL A 110 -9.42 -0.37 4.57
N GLU A 111 -9.95 -0.88 5.68
CA GLU A 111 -10.81 -0.11 6.57
C GLU A 111 -10.05 1.02 7.29
N ALA A 112 -8.78 0.79 7.65
CA ALA A 112 -7.92 1.82 8.21
C ALA A 112 -7.64 2.94 7.18
N ILE A 113 -7.36 2.59 5.92
CA ILE A 113 -7.16 3.57 4.85
C ILE A 113 -8.42 4.43 4.63
N LYS A 114 -9.61 3.81 4.62
CA LYS A 114 -10.88 4.56 4.49
C LYS A 114 -11.11 5.54 5.64
N ARG A 115 -10.65 5.22 6.85
CA ARG A 115 -10.73 6.10 8.03
C ARG A 115 -9.62 7.16 8.08
N GLY A 116 -8.59 7.04 7.24
CA GLY A 116 -7.38 7.86 7.33
C GLY A 116 -6.40 7.41 8.42
N ASP A 117 -6.59 6.22 9.01
CA ASP A 117 -5.71 5.63 10.03
C ASP A 117 -4.48 4.96 9.36
N ILE A 118 -3.71 5.75 8.61
CA ILE A 118 -2.66 5.24 7.72
C ILE A 118 -1.25 5.26 8.32
N ALA A 119 -1.11 5.73 9.56
CA ALA A 119 0.19 5.86 10.24
C ALA A 119 0.93 4.52 10.45
N ALA A 120 0.22 3.40 10.43
CA ALA A 120 0.79 2.06 10.57
C ALA A 120 1.35 1.49 9.26
N TYR A 121 1.17 2.19 8.14
CA TYR A 121 1.50 1.71 6.80
C TYR A 121 2.51 2.62 6.11
N LEU A 122 3.27 2.06 5.18
CA LEU A 122 4.20 2.81 4.35
C LEU A 122 3.57 3.06 2.98
N PRO A 123 3.12 4.30 2.69
CA PRO A 123 2.65 4.66 1.37
C PRO A 123 3.82 4.91 0.42
N PHE A 124 3.68 4.40 -0.81
CA PHE A 124 4.58 4.67 -1.92
C PHE A 124 3.82 5.27 -3.10
N ASP A 125 4.46 6.19 -3.81
CA ASP A 125 3.96 6.70 -5.07
C ASP A 125 4.17 5.69 -6.21
N ARG A 126 3.80 6.10 -7.44
CA ARG A 126 3.96 5.27 -8.65
C ARG A 126 5.42 5.03 -9.04
N GLN A 127 6.37 5.74 -8.47
CA GLN A 127 7.81 5.58 -8.69
C GLN A 127 8.46 4.72 -7.61
N GLY A 128 7.71 4.32 -6.58
CA GLY A 128 8.21 3.54 -5.45
C GLY A 128 8.93 4.40 -4.41
N LEU A 129 8.69 5.71 -4.42
CA LEU A 129 9.20 6.65 -3.43
C LEU A 129 8.22 6.78 -2.26
N PRO A 130 8.71 6.79 -1.01
CA PRO A 130 7.86 6.91 0.16
C PRO A 130 7.17 8.28 0.16
N LEU A 131 5.87 8.27 0.43
CA LEU A 131 5.09 9.48 0.61
C LEU A 131 4.96 9.80 2.10
N GLN A 132 5.00 11.08 2.45
CA GLN A 132 4.52 11.52 3.76
C GLN A 132 3.10 12.04 3.59
N LEU A 133 2.16 11.33 4.20
CA LEU A 133 0.75 11.71 4.26
C LEU A 133 0.50 12.20 5.70
N GLY A 134 0.19 13.48 5.85
CA GLY A 134 0.05 14.17 7.14
C GLY A 134 -0.84 15.39 7.04
#